data_AF-A0A821X889-F1
#
_entry.id   AF-A0A821X889-F1
#
_cell.length_a   1.000
_cell.length_b   1.000
_cell.length_c   1.000
_cell.angle_alpha   90.00
_cell.angle_beta   90.00
_cell.angle_gamma   90.00
#
_symmetry.space_group_name_H-M   'P 1'
#
loop_
_entity.id
_entity.type
_entity.pdbx_description
1 polymer ?
#
loop_
_entity_poly.entity_id
_entity_poly.type
_entity_poly.pdbx_seq_one_letter_code
_entity_poly.pdbx_strand_id
1 'polypeptide(L)'
;QSIFKYILTERKTIFCWGCPIDELRKFLIYDLYKEEVLCKPRMIDIQYEFKAWHFKQVGFYQTGHHHPWGLQNAIYKMYNEFLDKSQQLNTWSQGLYRRPYHPKVKSMIDYAAYDCLSVTKLAVTMKQLTF
;
A
#
# COMPACT_ATOMS: atom_id res chain seq x y z
N GLN A 1 22.23 9.16 -1.69
CA GLN A 1 21.64 8.10 -0.83
C GLN A 1 20.20 7.88 -1.28
N SER A 2 19.73 6.62 -1.37
CA SER A 2 18.36 6.32 -1.81
C SER A 2 17.33 6.63 -0.71
N ILE A 3 16.20 7.25 -1.06
CA ILE A 3 15.08 7.52 -0.13
C ILE A 3 14.59 6.24 0.56
N PHE A 4 14.69 5.10 -0.14
CA PHE A 4 14.34 3.79 0.40
C PHE A 4 15.32 3.31 1.48
N LYS A 5 16.62 3.60 1.33
CA LYS A 5 17.59 3.32 2.39
C LYS A 5 17.19 4.10 3.65
N TYR A 6 16.88 5.39 3.52
CA TYR A 6 16.40 6.21 4.64
C TYR A 6 15.12 5.66 5.27
N ILE A 7 14.11 5.31 4.47
CA ILE A 7 12.86 4.72 4.97
C ILE A 7 13.13 3.40 5.70
N LEU A 8 13.97 2.52 5.16
CA LEU A 8 14.20 1.18 5.69
C LEU A 8 15.23 1.12 6.84
N THR A 9 16.10 2.13 6.97
CA THR A 9 17.10 2.19 8.05
C THR A 9 16.68 3.11 9.21
N GLU A 10 16.04 4.25 8.93
CA GLU A 10 15.73 5.25 9.96
C GLU A 10 14.30 5.11 10.52
N ARG A 11 13.33 4.74 9.68
CA ARG A 11 11.94 4.49 10.11
C ARG A 11 11.76 3.00 10.35
N LYS A 12 11.74 2.59 11.63
CA LYS A 12 11.57 1.18 12.01
C LYS A 12 10.20 0.60 11.68
N THR A 13 9.23 1.34 11.13
CA THR A 13 7.89 0.83 10.87
C THR A 13 7.35 1.28 9.52
N ILE A 14 6.87 0.32 8.74
CA ILE A 14 6.26 0.52 7.43
C ILE A 14 4.83 -0.02 7.47
N PHE A 15 3.89 0.81 7.03
CA PHE A 15 2.49 0.43 6.85
C PHE A 15 2.27 0.03 5.41
N CYS A 16 1.54 -1.05 5.20
CA CYS A 16 1.27 -1.60 3.89
C CYS A 16 -0.17 -2.12 3.82
N TRP A 17 -0.69 -2.26 2.60
CA TRP A 17 -1.97 -2.89 2.36
C TRP A 17 -1.74 -4.26 1.72
N GLY A 18 -1.87 -5.34 2.52
CA GLY A 18 -1.49 -6.69 2.10
C GLY A 18 -0.07 -7.06 2.56
N CYS A 19 0.52 -8.11 1.97
CA CYS A 19 1.80 -8.67 2.42
C CYS A 19 3.00 -7.94 1.80
N PRO A 20 3.75 -7.13 2.57
CA PRO A 20 4.88 -6.36 2.05
C PRO A 20 6.11 -7.24 1.79
N ILE A 21 6.22 -8.41 2.45
CA ILE A 21 7.32 -9.36 2.18
C ILE A 21 7.23 -9.86 0.74
N ASP A 22 6.03 -10.16 0.25
CA ASP A 22 5.84 -10.63 -1.12
C ASP A 22 6.06 -9.53 -2.15
N GLU A 23 5.74 -8.27 -1.82
CA GLU A 23 6.05 -7.13 -2.68
C GLU A 23 7.55 -6.80 -2.67
N LEU A 24 8.21 -6.85 -1.52
CA LEU A 24 9.63 -6.55 -1.38
C LEU A 24 10.54 -7.63 -1.97
N ARG A 25 10.13 -8.91 -1.92
CA ARG A 25 10.83 -10.00 -2.62
C ARG A 25 10.97 -9.73 -4.10
N LYS A 26 9.99 -9.10 -4.75
CA LYS A 26 10.08 -8.73 -6.17
C LYS A 26 11.21 -7.72 -6.39
N PHE A 27 11.42 -6.79 -5.48
CA PHE A 27 12.53 -5.84 -5.60
C PHE A 27 13.91 -6.46 -5.37
N LEU A 28 14.02 -7.53 -4.57
CA LEU A 28 15.24 -8.34 -4.51
C LEU A 28 15.52 -9.05 -5.84
N ILE A 29 14.49 -9.63 -6.47
CA ILE A 29 14.61 -10.30 -7.78
C ILE A 29 15.13 -9.34 -8.86
N TYR A 30 14.74 -8.06 -8.80
CA TYR A 30 15.21 -7.03 -9.72
C TYR A 30 16.55 -6.38 -9.31
N ASP A 31 17.23 -6.92 -8.30
CA ASP A 31 18.49 -6.40 -7.74
C ASP A 31 18.41 -4.90 -7.35
N LEU A 32 17.21 -4.45 -6.96
CA LEU A 32 16.99 -3.08 -6.49
C LEU A 32 17.44 -2.93 -5.03
N TYR A 33 17.52 -4.04 -4.28
CA TYR A 33 17.97 -4.08 -2.89
C TYR A 33 18.75 -5.35 -2.58
N LYS A 34 19.55 -5.28 -1.50
CA LYS A 34 20.14 -6.44 -0.84
C LYS A 34 19.23 -6.92 0.29
N GLU A 35 19.25 -8.22 0.55
CA GLU A 35 18.42 -8.90 1.55
C GLU A 35 18.59 -8.30 2.97
N GLU A 36 19.77 -7.79 3.28
CA GLU A 36 20.12 -7.11 4.54
C GLU A 36 19.20 -5.91 4.88
N VAL A 37 18.59 -5.29 3.87
CA VAL A 37 17.66 -4.16 4.04
C VAL A 37 16.29 -4.63 4.54
N LEU A 38 15.91 -5.89 4.27
CA LEU A 38 14.62 -6.47 4.69
C LEU A 38 14.58 -6.88 6.15
N CYS A 39 15.72 -7.09 6.79
CA CYS A 39 15.77 -7.57 8.18
C CYS A 39 15.49 -6.49 9.24
N LYS A 40 15.29 -5.24 8.85
CA LYS A 40 15.26 -4.07 9.78
C LYS A 40 13.88 -3.42 10.02
N PRO A 41 12.95 -3.34 9.06
CA PRO A 41 11.67 -2.66 9.29
C PRO A 41 10.61 -3.58 9.94
N ARG A 42 9.91 -3.09 10.96
CA ARG A 42 8.63 -3.64 11.41
C ARG A 42 7.57 -3.38 10.34
N MET A 43 7.00 -4.44 9.80
CA MET A 43 5.92 -4.35 8.83
C MET A 43 4.57 -4.46 9.52
N ILE A 44 3.64 -3.56 9.19
CA ILE A 44 2.27 -3.59 9.70
C ILE A 44 1.32 -3.69 8.50
N ASP A 45 0.58 -4.81 8.42
CA ASP A 45 -0.45 -5.05 7.42
C ASP A 45 -1.77 -4.40 7.87
N ILE A 46 -2.05 -3.23 7.31
CA ILE A 46 -3.26 -2.45 7.60
C ILE A 46 -4.50 -3.16 7.06
N GLN A 47 -4.38 -4.02 6.04
CA GLN A 47 -5.51 -4.80 5.55
C GLN A 47 -5.97 -5.81 6.62
N TYR A 48 -5.03 -6.43 7.33
CA TYR A 48 -5.34 -7.34 8.44
C TYR A 48 -6.00 -6.60 9.61
N GLU A 49 -5.43 -5.48 10.04
CA GLU A 49 -6.00 -4.66 11.12
C GLU A 49 -7.44 -4.20 10.78
N PHE A 50 -7.64 -3.73 9.56
CA PHE A 50 -8.96 -3.32 9.07
C PHE A 50 -9.97 -4.48 9.07
N LYS A 51 -9.57 -5.68 8.60
CA LYS A 51 -10.42 -6.88 8.63
C LYS A 51 -10.87 -7.22 10.06
N ALA A 52 -9.93 -7.20 11.00
CA ALA A 52 -10.19 -7.50 12.40
C ALA A 52 -11.12 -6.45 13.03
N TRP A 53 -10.87 -5.16 12.79
CA TRP A 53 -11.76 -4.08 13.23
C TRP A 53 -13.17 -4.25 12.65
N HIS A 54 -13.28 -4.45 11.33
CA HIS A 54 -14.58 -4.59 10.67
C HIS A 54 -15.37 -5.78 11.22
N PHE A 55 -14.71 -6.93 11.44
CA PHE A 55 -15.33 -8.09 12.06
C PHE A 55 -15.92 -7.77 13.44
N LYS A 56 -15.22 -6.99 14.27
CA LYS A 56 -15.75 -6.55 15.58
C LYS A 56 -17.00 -5.67 15.46
N GLN A 57 -17.13 -4.89 14.38
CA GLN A 57 -18.28 -4.01 14.17
C GLN A 57 -19.51 -4.76 13.67
N VAL A 58 -19.34 -5.72 12.74
CA VAL A 58 -20.48 -6.36 12.04
C VAL A 58 -20.71 -7.82 12.41
N GLY A 59 -19.78 -8.46 13.12
CA GLY A 59 -19.89 -9.86 13.58
C GLY A 59 -19.57 -10.94 12.54
N PHE A 60 -19.16 -10.58 11.32
CA PHE A 60 -18.77 -11.55 10.28
C PHE A 60 -17.76 -10.97 9.28
N TYR A 61 -17.02 -11.87 8.62
CA TYR A 61 -16.16 -11.51 7.49
C TYR A 61 -16.99 -11.45 6.21
N GLN A 62 -16.83 -10.38 5.43
CA GLN A 62 -17.39 -10.36 4.09
C GLN A 62 -16.69 -11.39 3.19
N THR A 63 -17.49 -12.31 2.67
CA THR A 63 -17.10 -13.32 1.69
C THR A 63 -17.91 -13.07 0.42
N GLY A 64 -17.29 -12.44 -0.58
CA GLY A 64 -17.93 -12.16 -1.86
C GLY A 64 -16.93 -12.25 -3.01
N HIS A 65 -17.43 -12.52 -4.22
CA HIS A 65 -16.64 -12.73 -5.43
C HIS A 65 -15.84 -11.48 -5.89
N HIS A 66 -16.18 -10.29 -5.37
CA HIS A 66 -15.40 -9.07 -5.56
C HIS A 66 -14.56 -8.83 -4.30
N HIS A 67 -13.22 -8.97 -4.39
CA HIS A 67 -12.25 -8.78 -3.29
C HIS A 67 -12.72 -7.76 -2.22
N PRO A 68 -13.44 -8.20 -1.17
CA PRO A 68 -14.15 -7.27 -0.29
C PRO A 68 -13.19 -6.44 0.55
N TRP A 69 -11.93 -6.87 0.58
CA TRP A 69 -10.84 -6.29 1.34
C TRP A 69 -9.86 -5.51 0.46
N GLY A 70 -10.25 -5.09 -0.74
CA GLY A 70 -9.47 -4.13 -1.53
C GLY A 70 -9.34 -2.78 -0.81
N LEU A 71 -8.26 -2.04 -1.08
CA LEU A 71 -7.99 -0.73 -0.46
C LEU A 71 -9.15 0.25 -0.67
N GLN A 72 -9.73 0.25 -1.87
CA GLN A 72 -10.91 1.04 -2.21
C GLN A 72 -12.09 0.80 -1.25
N ASN A 73 -12.39 -0.46 -0.94
CA ASN A 73 -13.53 -0.79 -0.09
C ASN A 73 -13.29 -0.34 1.35
N ALA A 74 -12.04 -0.41 1.82
CA ALA A 74 -11.69 0.09 3.14
C ALA A 74 -11.82 1.61 3.22
N ILE A 75 -11.34 2.34 2.21
CA ILE A 75 -11.48 3.79 2.12
C ILE A 75 -12.95 4.21 2.06
N TYR A 76 -13.75 3.54 1.25
CA TYR A 76 -15.18 3.80 1.17
C TYR A 76 -15.88 3.57 2.52
N LYS A 77 -15.58 2.45 3.20
CA LYS A 77 -16.20 2.15 4.50
C LYS A 77 -15.79 3.12 5.61
N MET A 78 -14.54 3.57 5.62
CA MET A 78 -14.02 4.44 6.67
C MET A 78 -14.36 5.91 6.46
N TYR A 79 -14.39 6.36 5.20
CA TYR A 79 -14.43 7.80 4.88
C TYR A 79 -15.51 8.16 3.85
N ASN A 80 -16.25 7.18 3.31
CA ASN A 80 -17.20 7.38 2.21
C ASN A 80 -16.55 8.04 0.96
N GLU A 81 -15.28 7.70 0.72
CA GLU A 81 -14.45 8.25 -0.37
C GLU A 81 -14.17 7.20 -1.45
N PHE A 82 -13.89 7.68 -2.67
CA PHE A 82 -13.45 6.85 -3.80
C PHE A 82 -12.03 7.20 -4.23
N LEU A 83 -11.18 6.19 -4.36
CA LEU A 83 -9.85 6.32 -4.93
C LEU A 83 -9.96 6.38 -6.45
N ASP A 84 -9.09 7.18 -7.05
CA ASP A 84 -8.90 7.14 -8.49
C ASP A 84 -8.44 5.73 -8.91
N LYS A 85 -9.09 5.17 -9.95
CA LYS A 85 -8.75 3.86 -10.55
C LYS A 85 -8.17 3.99 -11.96
N SER A 86 -7.97 5.21 -12.45
CA SER A 86 -7.58 5.52 -13.83
C SER A 86 -6.27 4.85 -14.28
N GLN A 87 -5.37 4.55 -13.33
CA GLN A 87 -4.06 3.95 -13.64
C GLN A 87 -3.92 2.48 -13.20
N GLN A 88 -4.99 1.86 -12.66
CA GLN A 88 -4.93 0.51 -12.09
C GLN A 88 -4.45 -0.55 -13.11
N LEU A 89 -4.87 -0.44 -14.38
CA LEU A 89 -4.58 -1.42 -15.44
C LEU A 89 -3.43 -0.99 -16.37
N ASN A 90 -2.71 0.08 -16.06
CA ASN A 90 -1.62 0.54 -16.94
C ASN A 90 -0.38 -0.36 -16.88
N THR A 91 0.39 -0.36 -17.97
CA THR A 91 1.68 -1.08 -18.05
C THR A 91 2.80 -0.28 -17.38
N TRP A 92 3.00 -0.49 -16.08
CA TRP A 92 3.98 0.22 -15.26
C TRP A 92 5.44 0.05 -15.71
N SER A 93 5.78 -1.09 -16.32
CA SER A 93 7.15 -1.39 -16.78
C SER A 93 7.60 -0.57 -17.99
N GLN A 94 6.69 -0.13 -18.86
CA GLN A 94 7.05 0.57 -20.09
C GLN A 94 7.03 2.10 -19.95
N GLY A 95 6.15 2.64 -19.10
CA GLY A 95 5.97 4.09 -18.96
C GLY A 95 7.17 4.81 -18.32
N LEU A 96 7.68 4.26 -17.21
CA LEU A 96 8.72 4.89 -16.40
C LEU A 96 10.09 4.92 -17.09
N TYR A 97 10.43 3.88 -17.85
CA TYR A 97 11.74 3.73 -18.47
C TYR A 97 11.90 4.53 -19.77
N ARG A 98 10.83 4.64 -20.57
CA ARG A 98 10.91 5.20 -21.94
C ARG A 98 10.64 6.70 -22.02
N ARG A 99 9.79 7.26 -21.15
CA ARG A 99 9.37 8.67 -21.22
C ARG A 99 9.12 9.28 -19.83
N PRO A 100 10.16 9.49 -19.01
CA PRO A 100 10.01 9.91 -17.61
C PRO A 100 9.29 11.26 -17.43
N TYR A 101 9.30 12.13 -18.44
CA TYR A 101 8.65 13.44 -18.41
C TYR A 101 7.26 13.48 -19.07
N HIS A 102 6.71 12.33 -19.45
CA HIS A 102 5.39 12.31 -20.10
C HIS A 102 4.27 12.59 -19.07
N PRO A 103 3.24 13.40 -19.39
CA PRO A 103 2.13 13.69 -18.47
C PRO A 103 1.45 12.43 -17.91
N LYS A 104 1.38 11.37 -18.71
CA LYS A 104 0.88 10.04 -18.27
C LYS A 104 1.72 9.45 -17.15
N VAL A 105 3.06 9.59 -17.18
CA VAL A 105 3.94 9.09 -16.11
C VAL A 105 3.69 9.87 -14.82
N LYS A 106 3.49 11.19 -14.91
CA LYS A 106 3.09 12.00 -13.75
C LYS A 106 1.78 11.49 -13.14
N SER A 107 0.75 11.27 -13.96
CA SER A 107 -0.53 10.71 -13.50
C SER A 107 -0.38 9.32 -12.83
N MET A 108 0.49 8.46 -13.35
CA MET A 108 0.82 7.17 -12.73
C MET A 108 1.52 7.34 -11.37
N ILE A 109 2.49 8.25 -11.28
CA ILE A 109 3.17 8.55 -10.01
C ILE A 109 2.18 9.12 -8.99
N ASP A 110 1.33 10.07 -9.40
CA ASP A 110 0.30 10.66 -8.55
C ASP A 110 -0.65 9.57 -8.04
N TYR A 111 -1.11 8.67 -8.91
CA TYR A 111 -1.92 7.51 -8.52
C TYR A 111 -1.24 6.65 -7.45
N ALA A 112 0.04 6.29 -7.64
CA ALA A 112 0.77 5.47 -6.66
C ALA A 112 0.96 6.20 -5.34
N ALA A 113 1.22 7.51 -5.38
CA ALA A 113 1.34 8.34 -4.20
C ALA A 113 0.02 8.40 -3.42
N TYR A 114 -1.13 8.53 -4.11
CA TYR A 114 -2.44 8.51 -3.48
C TYR A 114 -2.74 7.16 -2.80
N ASP A 115 -2.42 6.03 -3.44
CA ASP A 115 -2.55 4.71 -2.80
C ASP A 115 -1.73 4.65 -1.48
N CYS A 116 -0.49 5.15 -1.47
CA CYS A 116 0.33 5.22 -0.24
C CYS A 116 -0.26 6.16 0.83
N LEU A 117 -0.79 7.32 0.43
CA LEU A 117 -1.42 8.26 1.35
C LEU A 117 -2.69 7.67 1.98
N SER A 118 -3.49 6.94 1.19
CA SER A 118 -4.67 6.23 1.67
C SER A 118 -4.34 5.15 2.70
N VAL A 119 -3.28 4.37 2.49
CA VAL A 119 -2.79 3.41 3.50
C VAL A 119 -2.35 4.12 4.77
N THR A 120 -1.65 5.25 4.64
CA THR A 120 -1.21 6.03 5.80
C THR A 120 -2.39 6.61 6.58
N LYS A 121 -3.40 7.14 5.89
CA LYS A 121 -4.64 7.66 6.48
C LYS A 121 -5.35 6.56 7.27
N LEU A 122 -5.52 5.37 6.66
CA LEU A 122 -6.09 4.20 7.34
C LEU A 122 -5.26 3.78 8.56
N ALA A 123 -3.93 3.74 8.45
CA ALA A 123 -3.05 3.38 9.57
C ALA A 123 -3.22 4.31 10.78
N VAL A 124 -3.33 5.62 10.54
CA VAL A 124 -3.58 6.60 11.60
C VAL A 124 -4.93 6.32 12.27
N THR A 125 -5.99 6.10 11.49
CA THR A 125 -7.31 5.80 12.05
C THR A 125 -7.37 4.45 12.76
N MET A 126 -6.77 3.39 12.21
CA MET A 126 -6.75 2.07 12.85
C MET A 126 -6.03 2.11 14.20
N LYS A 127 -4.94 2.89 14.31
CA LYS A 127 -4.30 3.12 15.62
C LYS A 127 -5.22 3.79 16.63
N GLN A 128 -6.05 4.75 16.21
CA GLN A 128 -7.00 5.42 17.10
C GLN A 128 -8.17 4.52 17.51
N LEU A 129 -8.48 3.47 16.75
CA LEU A 129 -9.60 2.58 17.01
C LEU A 129 -9.20 1.29 17.76
N THR A 130 -7.90 1.05 17.92
CA THR A 130 -7.35 -0.14 18.56
C THR A 130 -6.80 0.14 19.96
N PHE A 131 -6.64 1.42 20.31
CA PHE A 131 -6.27 1.94 21.63
C PHE A 131 -7.38 2.84 22.17
#